data_AF-A0A9P6CAM5-F1
#
_entry.id   AF-A0A9P6CAM5-F1
#
_cell.length_a   1.000
_cell.length_b   1.000
_cell.length_c   1.000
_cell.angle_alpha   90.00
_cell.angle_beta   90.00
_cell.angle_gamma   90.00
#
_symmetry.space_group_name_H-M   'P 1'
#
loop_
_entity.id
_entity.type
_entity.pdbx_description
1 polymer ?
#
loop_
_entity_poly.entity_id
_entity_poly.type
_entity_poly.pdbx_seq_one_letter_code
_entity_poly.pdbx_strand_id
1 'polypeptide(L)'
;MAYAKASANAEWSSPFAAWHSRALETPLPNPHEFTPTASSLLLAVLLNSQGENEGMTLALFSKPGPDGGVVAVDTLGRVLHVPTKDSSGILGLSKDVLALPDTGAFRNTWVIKHDRTSQPIDRIFIPSRLASEGDLKTLAHMKQVSVQGFSKVTRELKEGVEGSTELPDKLWELAGLVREAREDGWEPERRDGVVLGRVREVLSGLF
;
A
#
# COMPACT_ATOMS: atom_id res chain seq x y z
N MET A 1 -20.28 -5.01 38.67
CA MET A 1 -20.56 -5.88 37.51
C MET A 1 -19.54 -5.53 36.45
N ALA A 2 -18.41 -6.23 36.41
CA ALA A 2 -17.30 -5.93 35.50
C ALA A 2 -17.48 -6.73 34.21
N TYR A 3 -17.70 -6.04 33.10
CA TYR A 3 -17.68 -6.64 31.77
C TYR A 3 -16.23 -6.83 31.34
N ALA A 4 -15.70 -8.03 31.51
CA ALA A 4 -14.46 -8.44 30.84
C ALA A 4 -14.80 -8.68 29.36
N LYS A 5 -14.50 -7.70 28.50
CA LYS A 5 -14.49 -7.91 27.05
C LYS A 5 -13.26 -8.73 26.73
N ALA A 6 -13.43 -10.04 26.57
CA ALA A 6 -12.41 -10.88 25.96
C ALA A 6 -12.29 -10.45 24.49
N SER A 7 -11.36 -9.53 24.22
CA SER A 7 -10.86 -9.31 22.87
C SER A 7 -10.03 -10.54 22.53
N ALA A 8 -10.62 -11.49 21.79
CA ALA A 8 -9.82 -12.44 21.05
C ALA A 8 -8.92 -11.60 20.14
N ASN A 9 -7.61 -11.54 20.45
CA ASN A 9 -6.64 -10.90 19.57
C ASN A 9 -6.67 -11.68 18.26
N ALA A 10 -7.45 -11.21 17.29
CA ALA A 10 -7.41 -11.76 15.95
C ALA A 10 -5.98 -11.54 15.45
N GLU A 11 -5.23 -12.63 15.26
CA GLU A 11 -3.94 -12.55 14.59
C GLU A 11 -4.17 -12.08 13.16
N TRP A 12 -3.37 -11.12 12.70
CA TRP A 12 -3.42 -10.70 11.31
C TRP A 12 -3.15 -11.90 10.41
N SER A 13 -4.07 -12.14 9.48
CA SER A 13 -3.95 -13.19 8.48
C SER A 13 -4.52 -12.70 7.17
N SER A 14 -3.90 -13.14 6.08
CA SER A 14 -4.39 -12.92 4.72
C SER A 14 -4.09 -14.15 3.89
N PRO A 15 -5.02 -14.61 3.02
CA PRO A 15 -4.72 -15.64 2.03
C PRO A 15 -3.66 -15.21 0.99
N PHE A 16 -3.32 -13.92 0.97
CA PHE A 16 -2.31 -13.32 0.11
C PHE A 16 -1.02 -12.98 0.86
N ALA A 17 -0.92 -13.32 2.15
CA ALA A 17 0.30 -13.11 2.92
C ALA A 17 1.51 -13.80 2.28
N ALA A 18 2.70 -13.26 2.52
CA ALA A 18 3.95 -13.67 1.90
C ALA A 18 3.97 -13.55 0.36
N TRP A 19 3.13 -12.67 -0.21
CA TRP A 19 3.15 -12.41 -1.66
C TRP A 19 4.50 -11.86 -2.08
N HIS A 20 5.11 -11.04 -1.23
CA HIS A 20 6.39 -10.40 -1.53
C HIS A 20 7.50 -11.44 -1.61
N SER A 21 7.58 -12.36 -0.63
CA SER A 21 8.51 -13.48 -0.67
C SER A 21 8.35 -14.34 -1.93
N ARG A 22 7.11 -14.61 -2.37
CA ARG A 22 6.86 -15.31 -3.65
C ARG A 22 7.32 -14.49 -4.85
N ALA A 23 7.08 -13.18 -4.86
CA ALA A 23 7.48 -12.30 -5.95
C ALA A 23 9.01 -12.18 -6.07
N LEU A 24 9.76 -12.32 -4.96
CA LEU A 24 11.23 -12.35 -4.95
C LEU A 24 11.82 -13.57 -5.68
N GLU A 25 11.08 -14.67 -5.80
CA GLU A 25 11.49 -15.84 -6.58
C GLU A 25 11.39 -15.58 -8.08
N THR A 26 10.68 -14.53 -8.49
CA THR A 26 10.43 -14.17 -9.89
C THR A 26 10.79 -12.70 -10.16
N PRO A 27 12.07 -12.29 -9.98
CA PRO A 27 12.50 -10.95 -10.35
C PRO A 27 12.43 -10.77 -11.87
N LEU A 28 12.19 -9.53 -12.32
CA LEU A 28 12.29 -9.22 -13.74
C LEU A 28 13.77 -9.33 -14.17
N PRO A 29 14.12 -10.09 -15.23
CA PRO A 29 15.52 -10.33 -15.60
C PRO A 29 16.34 -9.06 -15.82
N ASN A 30 15.72 -8.05 -16.43
CA ASN A 30 16.31 -6.74 -16.69
C ASN A 30 15.46 -5.64 -16.02
N PRO A 31 15.63 -5.38 -14.71
CA PRO A 31 14.82 -4.39 -13.99
C PRO A 31 14.96 -2.98 -14.58
N HIS A 32 16.11 -2.67 -15.19
CA HIS A 32 16.40 -1.37 -15.81
C HIS A 32 15.72 -1.16 -17.17
N GLU A 33 15.10 -2.18 -17.76
CA GLU A 33 14.26 -2.03 -18.96
C GLU A 33 12.81 -1.70 -18.58
N PHE A 34 12.43 -1.90 -17.32
CA PHE A 34 11.11 -1.52 -16.83
C PHE A 34 10.96 0.01 -16.86
N THR A 35 9.93 0.44 -17.59
CA THR A 35 9.59 1.85 -17.79
C THR A 35 8.19 2.08 -17.21
N PRO A 36 8.08 2.42 -15.92
CA PRO A 36 6.78 2.67 -15.31
C PRO A 36 6.10 3.89 -15.94
N THR A 37 4.78 3.86 -16.02
CA THR A 37 3.98 5.00 -16.50
C THR A 37 2.82 5.28 -15.57
N ALA A 38 2.36 6.54 -15.50
CA ALA A 38 1.21 6.92 -14.68
C ALA A 38 -0.06 6.14 -15.06
N SER A 39 -0.30 5.92 -16.35
CA SER A 39 -1.47 5.18 -16.85
C SER A 39 -1.42 3.68 -16.53
N SER A 40 -0.24 3.13 -16.28
CA SER A 40 -0.07 1.74 -15.84
C SER A 40 -0.16 1.55 -14.33
N LEU A 41 -0.21 2.62 -13.54
CA LEU A 41 -0.19 2.55 -12.08
C LEU A 41 -1.51 1.99 -11.53
N LEU A 42 -1.43 0.92 -10.75
CA LEU A 42 -2.58 0.21 -10.19
C LEU A 42 -2.75 0.46 -8.69
N LEU A 43 -1.64 0.74 -7.99
CA LEU A 43 -1.57 1.00 -6.56
C LEU A 43 -0.25 1.70 -6.26
N ALA A 44 -0.26 2.75 -5.43
CA ALA A 44 0.95 3.29 -4.84
C ALA A 44 0.80 3.42 -3.34
N VAL A 45 1.85 3.08 -2.60
CA VAL A 45 1.90 3.19 -1.14
C VAL A 45 3.13 3.99 -0.76
N LEU A 46 2.90 5.10 -0.07
CA LEU A 46 3.95 5.94 0.48
C LEU A 46 3.95 5.83 2.00
N LEU A 47 5.11 6.04 2.60
CA LEU A 47 5.31 6.11 4.04
C LEU A 47 5.67 7.55 4.42
N ASN A 48 4.99 8.08 5.42
CA ASN A 48 5.39 9.32 6.08
C ASN A 48 5.76 9.00 7.54
N SER A 49 7.02 9.22 7.89
CA SER A 49 7.56 9.03 9.23
C SER A 49 8.63 10.10 9.53
N GLN A 50 8.96 10.33 10.80
CA GLN A 50 9.95 11.35 11.19
C GLN A 50 11.34 11.16 10.55
N GLY A 51 11.72 9.92 10.23
CA GLY A 51 13.00 9.61 9.55
C GLY A 51 12.90 9.52 8.03
N GLU A 52 11.69 9.48 7.49
CA GLU A 52 11.42 9.29 6.07
C GLU A 52 10.06 9.93 5.74
N ASN A 53 10.07 11.24 5.42
CA ASN A 53 8.84 12.02 5.21
C ASN A 53 8.13 11.68 3.89
N GLU A 54 8.86 11.09 2.94
CA GLU A 54 8.43 10.82 1.56
C GLU A 54 8.95 9.46 1.08
N GLY A 55 8.78 8.43 1.90
CA GLY A 55 9.20 7.08 1.56
C GLY A 55 8.25 6.43 0.57
N MET A 56 8.77 5.70 -0.41
CA MET A 56 7.95 4.76 -1.16
C MET A 56 7.97 3.41 -0.43
N THR A 57 6.82 2.78 -0.28
CA THR A 57 6.67 1.42 0.27
C THR A 57 6.49 0.41 -0.85
N LEU A 58 5.56 0.68 -1.77
CA LEU A 58 5.20 -0.23 -2.86
C LEU A 58 4.60 0.57 -4.01
N ALA A 59 4.90 0.19 -5.24
CA ALA A 59 4.13 0.59 -6.41
C ALA A 59 3.79 -0.65 -7.25
N LEU A 60 2.53 -0.80 -7.65
CA LEU A 60 2.08 -1.86 -8.55
C LEU A 60 1.71 -1.26 -9.90
N PHE A 61 2.19 -1.89 -10.97
CA PHE A 61 1.95 -1.48 -12.34
C PHE A 61 1.38 -2.64 -13.16
N SER A 62 0.51 -2.33 -14.12
CA SER A 62 0.16 -3.27 -15.17
C SER A 62 1.33 -3.44 -16.14
N LYS A 63 1.65 -4.68 -16.51
CA LYS A 63 2.64 -4.97 -17.55
C LYS A 63 1.95 -4.98 -18.92
N PRO A 64 2.36 -4.13 -19.87
CA PRO A 64 1.86 -4.23 -21.24
C PRO A 64 2.46 -5.46 -21.94
N GLY A 65 1.68 -6.09 -22.82
CA GLY A 65 2.15 -7.19 -23.67
C GLY A 65 1.36 -8.49 -23.51
N PRO A 66 1.66 -9.51 -24.33
CA PRO A 66 0.91 -10.77 -24.42
C PRO A 66 0.95 -11.60 -23.13
N ASP A 67 2.02 -11.47 -22.34
CA ASP A 67 2.16 -12.17 -21.05
C ASP A 67 1.48 -11.42 -19.89
N GLY A 68 0.98 -10.20 -20.14
CA GLY A 68 0.22 -9.37 -19.19
C GLY A 68 0.75 -9.37 -17.75
N GLY A 69 -0.13 -9.11 -16.80
CA GLY A 69 0.15 -9.27 -15.37
C GLY A 69 0.51 -7.98 -14.64
N VAL A 70 1.00 -8.17 -13.41
CA VAL A 70 1.29 -7.08 -12.47
C VAL A 70 2.75 -7.14 -12.05
N VAL A 71 3.39 -5.98 -12.10
CA VAL A 71 4.78 -5.77 -11.67
C VAL A 71 4.75 -4.93 -10.40
N ALA A 72 5.48 -5.38 -9.38
CA ALA A 72 5.74 -4.62 -8.17
C ALA A 72 7.11 -3.94 -8.27
N VAL A 73 7.18 -2.70 -7.78
CA VAL A 73 8.43 -2.07 -7.39
C VAL A 73 8.39 -1.82 -5.89
N ASP A 74 9.35 -2.39 -5.16
CA ASP A 74 9.43 -2.28 -3.70
C ASP A 74 10.40 -1.18 -3.23
N THR A 75 10.60 -1.09 -1.92
CA THR A 75 11.41 -0.04 -1.28
C THR A 75 12.88 0.01 -1.70
N LEU A 76 13.41 -1.13 -2.16
CA LEU A 76 14.79 -1.25 -2.65
C LEU A 76 14.88 -1.01 -4.16
N GLY A 77 13.76 -0.81 -4.86
CA GLY A 77 13.73 -0.64 -6.31
C GLY A 77 13.78 -1.97 -7.06
N ARG A 78 13.53 -3.10 -6.40
CA ARG A 78 13.44 -4.39 -7.08
C ARG A 78 12.17 -4.42 -7.92
N VAL A 79 12.30 -4.86 -9.16
CA VAL A 79 11.18 -5.01 -10.09
C VAL A 79 10.79 -6.48 -10.13
N LEU A 80 9.61 -6.80 -9.60
CA LEU A 80 9.19 -8.18 -9.33
C LEU A 80 7.91 -8.51 -10.08
N HIS A 81 7.84 -9.72 -10.63
CA HIS A 81 6.57 -10.28 -11.09
C HIS A 81 5.71 -10.67 -9.88
N VAL A 82 4.49 -10.14 -9.81
CA VAL A 82 3.54 -10.53 -8.77
C VAL A 82 2.66 -11.67 -9.28
N PRO A 83 2.59 -12.81 -8.57
CA PRO A 83 1.69 -13.90 -8.95
C PRO A 83 0.25 -13.41 -9.16
N THR A 84 -0.44 -13.96 -10.15
CA THR A 84 -1.81 -13.52 -10.52
C THR A 84 -2.79 -13.62 -9.35
N LYS A 85 -2.68 -14.68 -8.54
CA LYS A 85 -3.51 -14.87 -7.33
C LYS A 85 -3.32 -13.71 -6.35
N ASP A 86 -2.08 -13.34 -6.08
CA ASP A 86 -1.73 -12.32 -5.10
C ASP A 86 -2.09 -10.92 -5.59
N SER A 87 -1.72 -10.60 -6.83
CA SER A 87 -2.07 -9.31 -7.44
C SER A 87 -3.58 -9.11 -7.55
N SER A 88 -4.34 -10.16 -7.92
CA SER A 88 -5.80 -10.08 -7.95
C SER A 88 -6.39 -9.87 -6.55
N GLY A 89 -5.83 -10.53 -5.53
CA GLY A 89 -6.21 -10.35 -4.13
C GLY A 89 -5.98 -8.94 -3.61
N ILE A 90 -4.76 -8.43 -3.76
CA ILE A 90 -4.36 -7.08 -3.32
C ILE A 90 -5.19 -6.00 -4.03
N LEU A 91 -5.40 -6.13 -5.35
CA LEU A 91 -6.21 -5.17 -6.12
C LEU A 91 -7.70 -5.30 -5.81
N GLY A 92 -8.17 -6.50 -5.44
CA GLY A 92 -9.52 -6.72 -4.91
C GLY A 92 -9.73 -5.95 -3.61
N LEU A 93 -8.84 -6.13 -2.62
CA LEU A 93 -8.86 -5.41 -1.35
C LEU A 93 -8.80 -3.89 -1.56
N SER A 94 -7.97 -3.44 -2.50
CA SER A 94 -7.85 -2.02 -2.84
C SER A 94 -9.19 -1.45 -3.35
N LYS A 95 -9.93 -2.20 -4.20
CA LYS A 95 -11.27 -1.79 -4.65
C LYS A 95 -12.27 -1.75 -3.49
N ASP A 96 -12.21 -2.73 -2.58
CA ASP A 96 -13.09 -2.75 -1.39
C ASP A 96 -12.79 -1.55 -0.47
N VAL A 97 -11.52 -1.18 -0.31
CA VAL A 97 -11.09 -0.02 0.49
C VAL A 97 -11.62 1.31 -0.07
N LEU A 98 -11.81 1.43 -1.39
CA LEU A 98 -12.40 2.64 -1.99
C LEU A 98 -13.84 2.89 -1.52
N ALA A 99 -14.57 1.83 -1.14
CA ALA A 99 -15.95 1.92 -0.66
C ALA A 99 -16.06 2.28 0.83
N LEU A 100 -14.93 2.38 1.54
CA LEU A 100 -14.94 2.84 2.93
C LEU A 100 -15.32 4.32 3.01
N PRO A 101 -15.96 4.73 4.12
CA PRO A 101 -16.29 6.13 4.33
C PRO A 101 -15.03 6.97 4.46
N ASP A 102 -15.16 8.24 4.11
CA ASP A 102 -14.09 9.20 4.35
C ASP A 102 -14.05 9.52 5.85
N THR A 103 -12.84 9.55 6.42
CA THR A 103 -12.69 9.76 7.87
C THR A 103 -12.91 11.21 8.30
N GLY A 104 -12.96 12.15 7.35
CA GLY A 104 -12.92 13.59 7.61
C GLY A 104 -11.60 14.11 8.18
N ALA A 105 -10.67 13.22 8.53
CA ALA A 105 -9.36 13.56 9.05
C ALA A 105 -8.38 13.94 7.92
N PHE A 106 -7.27 14.57 8.31
CA PHE A 106 -6.18 14.89 7.40
C PHE A 106 -5.81 13.66 6.55
N ARG A 107 -5.78 13.83 5.23
CA ARG A 107 -5.37 12.78 4.28
C ARG A 107 -6.19 11.48 4.38
N ASN A 108 -7.46 11.57 4.79
CA ASN A 108 -8.37 10.42 4.93
C ASN A 108 -7.75 9.31 5.80
N THR A 109 -7.17 9.71 6.93
CA THR A 109 -6.36 8.82 7.77
C THR A 109 -7.21 8.11 8.80
N TRP A 110 -7.10 6.79 8.84
CA TRP A 110 -7.57 5.93 9.91
C TRP A 110 -6.47 5.80 10.96
N VAL A 111 -6.71 6.28 12.19
CA VAL A 111 -5.70 6.36 13.23
C VAL A 111 -5.90 5.22 14.22
N ILE A 112 -4.96 4.26 14.25
CA ILE A 112 -4.96 3.21 15.27
C ILE A 112 -4.55 3.83 16.61
N LYS A 113 -5.18 3.39 17.70
CA LYS A 113 -4.89 3.81 19.07
C LYS A 113 -3.57 3.19 19.52
N HIS A 114 -2.67 4.06 19.97
CA HIS A 114 -1.37 3.71 20.56
C HIS A 114 -1.11 4.57 21.79
N ASP A 115 -0.30 4.06 22.72
CA ASP A 115 0.13 4.81 23.90
C ASP A 115 1.10 5.96 23.56
N ARG A 116 1.75 5.88 22.39
CA ARG A 116 2.75 6.84 21.93
C ARG A 116 2.24 7.66 20.76
N THR A 117 2.61 8.94 20.72
CA THR A 117 2.36 9.84 19.59
C THR A 117 3.34 9.59 18.43
N SER A 118 3.15 10.30 17.30
CA SER A 118 4.08 10.31 16.16
C SER A 118 4.27 8.96 15.45
N GLN A 119 3.19 8.18 15.34
CA GLN A 119 3.22 6.94 14.58
C GLN A 119 3.33 7.22 13.06
N PRO A 120 4.03 6.35 12.31
CA PRO A 120 4.13 6.47 10.85
C PRO A 120 2.76 6.37 10.19
N ILE A 121 2.62 7.00 9.02
CA ILE A 121 1.41 7.00 8.21
C ILE A 121 1.70 6.30 6.88
N ASP A 122 1.04 5.17 6.66
CA ASP A 122 0.97 4.51 5.36
C ASP A 122 -0.11 5.21 4.52
N ARG A 123 0.28 5.88 3.45
CA ARG A 123 -0.61 6.57 2.49
C ARG A 123 -0.83 5.66 1.29
N ILE A 124 -2.05 5.16 1.12
CA ILE A 124 -2.43 4.21 0.07
C ILE A 124 -3.20 4.97 -1.00
N PHE A 125 -2.72 4.94 -2.24
CA PHE A 125 -3.30 5.61 -3.41
C PHE A 125 -3.82 4.59 -4.40
N ILE A 126 -5.11 4.67 -4.69
CA ILE A 126 -5.82 3.69 -5.50
C ILE A 126 -6.54 4.43 -6.64
N PRO A 127 -6.40 3.99 -7.91
CA PRO A 127 -7.10 4.61 -9.03
C PRO A 127 -8.61 4.60 -8.82
N SER A 128 -9.25 5.77 -8.87
CA SER A 128 -10.70 5.88 -8.90
C SER A 128 -11.23 5.52 -10.29
N ARG A 129 -12.35 4.78 -10.33
CA ARG A 129 -13.03 4.42 -11.60
C ARG A 129 -13.65 5.63 -12.32
N LEU A 130 -13.68 6.80 -11.69
CA LEU A 130 -14.26 8.03 -12.23
C LEU A 130 -13.26 8.85 -13.07
N ALA A 131 -12.07 8.32 -13.35
CA ALA A 131 -11.06 9.01 -14.14
C ALA A 131 -11.53 9.22 -15.59
N SER A 132 -11.45 10.45 -16.09
CA SER A 132 -11.49 10.70 -17.53
C SER A 132 -10.15 10.28 -18.18
N GLU A 133 -10.11 10.10 -19.50
CA GLU A 133 -8.89 9.73 -20.22
C GLU A 133 -7.74 10.74 -20.04
N GLY A 134 -8.06 12.02 -19.82
CA GLY A 134 -7.11 13.07 -19.45
C GLY A 134 -6.60 12.93 -18.03
N ASP A 135 -7.44 12.47 -17.11
CA ASP A 135 -7.06 12.21 -15.73
C ASP A 135 -6.16 10.99 -15.59
N LEU A 136 -6.12 10.06 -16.54
CA LEU A 136 -5.20 8.91 -16.50
C LEU A 136 -3.74 9.31 -16.76
N LYS A 137 -3.51 10.49 -17.37
CA LYS A 137 -2.17 11.07 -17.55
C LYS A 137 -1.68 11.83 -16.33
N THR A 138 -2.59 12.17 -15.41
CA THR A 138 -2.28 12.85 -14.16
C THR A 138 -2.60 11.91 -13.00
N LEU A 139 -2.00 12.07 -11.82
CA LEU A 139 -2.39 11.24 -10.68
C LEU A 139 -3.62 11.79 -9.94
N ALA A 140 -4.35 12.73 -10.56
CA ALA A 140 -5.51 13.40 -9.96
C ALA A 140 -6.69 12.46 -9.69
N HIS A 141 -6.78 11.35 -10.42
CA HIS A 141 -7.83 10.34 -10.22
C HIS A 141 -7.54 9.37 -9.07
N MET A 142 -6.38 9.47 -8.41
CA MET A 142 -6.05 8.60 -7.29
C MET A 142 -6.82 9.01 -6.04
N LYS A 143 -7.61 8.11 -5.47
CA LYS A 143 -8.19 8.30 -4.13
C LYS A 143 -7.14 7.89 -3.10
N GLN A 144 -6.94 8.74 -2.09
CA GLN A 144 -6.08 8.45 -0.97
C GLN A 144 -6.89 7.88 0.22
N VAL A 145 -6.38 6.80 0.80
CA VAL A 145 -6.78 6.26 2.11
C VAL A 145 -5.51 6.05 2.91
N SER A 146 -5.45 6.51 4.16
CA SER A 146 -4.23 6.40 4.96
C SER A 146 -4.47 5.61 6.24
N VAL A 147 -3.43 4.94 6.75
CA VAL A 147 -3.44 4.26 8.04
C VAL A 147 -2.29 4.78 8.87
N GLN A 148 -2.58 5.31 10.06
CA GLN A 148 -1.55 5.74 11.00
C GLN A 148 -1.34 4.71 12.10
N GLY A 149 -0.08 4.32 12.29
CA GLY A 149 0.31 3.36 13.32
C GLY A 149 -0.21 1.96 13.03
N PHE A 150 -0.12 1.49 11.77
CA PHE A 150 -0.55 0.13 11.44
C PHE A 150 0.08 -0.92 12.37
N SER A 151 -0.74 -1.85 12.86
CA SER A 151 -0.34 -2.98 13.71
C SER A 151 -1.03 -4.26 13.25
N LYS A 152 -0.28 -5.37 13.20
CA LYS A 152 -0.81 -6.73 12.98
C LYS A 152 -1.52 -7.32 14.22
N VAL A 153 -1.54 -6.59 15.34
CA VAL A 153 -2.07 -7.08 16.63
C VAL A 153 -3.28 -6.29 17.11
N THR A 154 -3.26 -4.96 16.95
CA THR A 154 -4.36 -4.08 17.37
C THR A 154 -4.97 -3.35 16.19
N ARG A 155 -6.29 -3.16 16.27
CA ARG A 155 -7.11 -2.48 15.28
C ARG A 155 -7.95 -1.36 15.87
N GLU A 156 -7.96 -1.22 17.21
CA GLU A 156 -8.76 -0.21 17.89
C GLU A 156 -8.40 1.17 17.34
N LEU A 157 -9.40 1.94 16.90
CA LEU A 157 -9.18 3.29 16.41
C LEU A 157 -9.07 4.25 17.59
N LYS A 158 -8.23 5.28 17.44
CA LYS A 158 -8.15 6.37 18.41
C LYS A 158 -9.49 7.12 18.50
N GLU A 159 -10.11 7.35 17.35
CA GLU A 159 -11.43 7.95 17.20
C GLU A 159 -12.23 7.09 16.21
N GLY A 160 -13.49 6.83 16.52
CA GLY A 160 -14.34 6.03 15.64
C GLY A 160 -14.71 6.77 14.35
N VAL A 161 -14.90 6.03 13.27
CA VAL A 161 -15.31 6.55 11.95
C VAL A 161 -16.64 5.94 11.57
N GLU A 162 -17.68 6.76 11.42
CA GLU A 162 -19.05 6.33 11.09
C GLU A 162 -19.54 5.11 11.91
N GLY A 163 -19.27 5.13 13.22
CA GLY A 163 -19.66 4.04 14.13
C GLY A 163 -18.71 2.85 14.17
N SER A 164 -17.69 2.79 13.30
CA SER A 164 -16.60 1.81 13.40
C SER A 164 -15.60 2.22 14.47
N THR A 165 -15.38 1.36 15.46
CA THR A 165 -14.37 1.55 16.53
C THR A 165 -13.05 0.83 16.25
N GLU A 166 -12.98 0.07 15.17
CA GLU A 166 -11.82 -0.71 14.76
C GLU A 166 -11.53 -0.45 13.28
N LEU A 167 -10.27 -0.61 12.88
CA LEU A 167 -9.85 -0.53 11.49
C LEU A 167 -10.59 -1.61 10.69
N PRO A 168 -11.30 -1.28 9.59
CA PRO A 168 -12.05 -2.26 8.80
C PRO A 168 -11.17 -3.41 8.30
N ASP A 169 -11.70 -4.64 8.27
CA ASP A 169 -10.94 -5.87 7.91
C ASP A 169 -10.14 -5.70 6.61
N LYS A 170 -10.78 -5.14 5.58
CA LYS A 170 -10.20 -4.96 4.24
C LYS A 170 -9.01 -3.99 4.24
N LEU A 171 -9.11 -2.91 5.03
CA LEU A 171 -8.03 -1.93 5.15
C LEU A 171 -6.89 -2.48 6.02
N TRP A 172 -7.22 -3.22 7.08
CA TRP A 172 -6.24 -3.88 7.94
C TRP A 172 -5.47 -4.98 7.19
N GLU A 173 -6.16 -5.76 6.37
CA GLU A 173 -5.56 -6.77 5.50
C GLU A 173 -4.64 -6.11 4.46
N LEU A 174 -5.15 -5.14 3.70
CA LEU A 174 -4.37 -4.43 2.67
C LEU A 174 -3.13 -3.75 3.25
N ALA A 175 -3.27 -3.02 4.36
CA ALA A 175 -2.15 -2.33 5.00
C ALA A 175 -1.06 -3.31 5.48
N GLY A 176 -1.44 -4.51 5.93
CA GLY A 176 -0.47 -5.55 6.27
C GLY A 176 0.27 -6.09 5.04
N LEU A 177 -0.46 -6.37 3.95
CA LEU A 177 0.12 -6.91 2.71
C LEU A 177 1.11 -5.92 2.09
N VAL A 178 0.75 -4.64 1.96
CA VAL A 178 1.63 -3.67 1.29
C VAL A 178 2.92 -3.42 2.06
N ARG A 179 2.93 -3.62 3.38
CA ARG A 179 4.12 -3.48 4.22
C ARG A 179 5.11 -4.63 4.08
N GLU A 180 4.70 -5.80 3.56
CA GLU A 180 5.62 -6.89 3.23
C GLU A 180 6.74 -6.43 2.29
N ALA A 181 6.47 -5.47 1.40
CA ALA A 181 7.47 -4.85 0.52
C ALA A 181 8.61 -4.09 1.24
N ARG A 182 8.54 -3.95 2.57
CA ARG A 182 9.58 -3.38 3.43
C ARG A 182 10.25 -4.40 4.35
N GLU A 183 9.72 -5.62 4.47
CA GLU A 183 10.10 -6.55 5.55
C GLU A 183 11.50 -7.16 5.38
N ASP A 184 12.08 -7.11 4.17
CA ASP A 184 13.44 -7.60 3.86
C ASP A 184 14.60 -6.77 4.46
N GLY A 185 14.29 -5.74 5.23
CA GLY A 185 15.28 -4.87 5.84
C GLY A 185 15.71 -3.73 4.90
N TRP A 186 15.95 -2.56 5.50
CA TRP A 186 16.44 -1.39 4.79
C TRP A 186 17.97 -1.42 4.75
N GLU A 187 18.53 -1.68 3.57
CA GLU A 187 19.97 -1.59 3.31
C GLU A 187 20.21 -0.54 2.21
N PRO A 188 20.68 0.68 2.56
CA PRO A 188 20.86 1.79 1.61
C PRO A 188 21.70 1.39 0.37
N GLU A 189 22.74 0.61 0.59
CA GLU A 189 23.65 0.06 -0.43
C GLU A 189 22.97 -0.89 -1.43
N ARG A 190 21.82 -1.48 -1.09
CA ARG A 190 21.06 -2.36 -1.99
C ARG A 190 20.02 -1.61 -2.83
N ARG A 191 19.87 -0.29 -2.65
CA ARG A 191 18.85 0.48 -3.37
C ARG A 191 19.23 0.68 -4.82
N ASP A 192 18.31 0.34 -5.71
CA ASP A 192 18.38 0.70 -7.12
C ASP A 192 17.86 2.14 -7.31
N GLY A 193 18.77 3.10 -7.23
CA GLY A 193 18.45 4.52 -7.40
C GLY A 193 17.87 4.87 -8.77
N VAL A 194 18.18 4.08 -9.82
CA VAL A 194 17.70 4.34 -11.19
C VAL A 194 16.22 3.95 -11.30
N VAL A 195 15.85 2.75 -10.86
CA VAL A 195 14.45 2.31 -10.87
C VAL A 195 13.62 3.19 -9.94
N LEU A 196 14.10 3.44 -8.73
CA LEU A 196 13.40 4.28 -7.76
C LEU A 196 13.23 5.72 -8.26
N GLY A 197 14.21 6.26 -8.99
CA GLY A 197 14.12 7.57 -9.62
C GLY A 197 12.96 7.63 -10.63
N ARG A 198 12.86 6.65 -11.53
CA ARG A 198 11.78 6.57 -12.52
C ARG A 198 10.41 6.42 -11.87
N VAL A 199 10.30 5.57 -10.84
CA VAL A 199 9.04 5.43 -10.11
C VAL A 199 8.69 6.73 -9.38
N ARG A 200 9.67 7.41 -8.77
CA ARG A 200 9.45 8.71 -8.13
C ARG A 200 8.95 9.77 -9.11
N GLU A 201 9.48 9.80 -10.34
CA GLU A 201 8.99 10.70 -11.38
C GLU A 201 7.51 10.45 -11.70
N VAL A 202 7.12 9.18 -11.84
CA VAL A 202 5.71 8.79 -12.03
C VAL A 202 4.86 9.22 -10.84
N LEU A 203 5.32 9.00 -9.62
CA LEU A 203 4.60 9.29 -8.38
C LEU A 203 4.74 10.75 -7.90
N SER A 204 5.41 11.63 -8.66
CA SER A 204 5.78 12.98 -8.22
C SER A 204 4.59 13.82 -7.71
N GLY A 205 3.41 13.65 -8.33
CA GLY A 205 2.17 14.33 -7.90
C GLY A 205 1.53 13.79 -6.62
N LEU A 206 2.06 12.73 -6.00
CA LEU A 206 1.53 12.12 -4.78
C LEU A 206 2.32 12.47 -3.52
N PHE A 207 3.56 12.96 -3.65
CA PHE A 207 4.39 13.32 -2.50
C PHE A 207 3.81 14.55 -1.80
#